data_AF-A0A7J8AWT5-F1
#
_entry.id   AF-A0A7J8AWT5-F1
#
_cell.length_a   1.000
_cell.length_b   1.000
_cell.length_c   1.000
_cell.angle_alpha   90.00
_cell.angle_beta   90.00
_cell.angle_gamma   90.00
#
_symmetry.space_group_name_H-M   'P 1'
#
loop_
_entity.id
_entity.type
_entity.pdbx_description
1 polymer ?
#
loop_
_entity_poly.entity_id
_entity_poly.type
_entity_poly.pdbx_seq_one_letter_code
_entity_poly.pdbx_strand_id
1 'polypeptide(L)'
;MLLRAIQYQVDKGPVDAVTGKAKRTLNDSRLLREDVEFRPLTLMVLVGPRAGGAVGSSEAQRVPARVLDTDTITQVKEKVLDQVYKGTPFSQRPAVHTLDLEWRSGLAGHLTLSDEDLTSVTQNHWKRLNTLQHYKVPDGATVGLIPQLHNRSAVSQSLAQSCPSRENIPMLEDGEEGGVRLWHLVKGTEEPEGAKVRRSSLRERERERERAKAIPEIYLTRLLSMKGTLQKFVDDTFQAILSVNRPVPIAVKYLFDFLDELAEKHGIEDPETLHIWKTNSLLLRFWVNTLKNPQLIFDVRVSDNVDAILAVIAQTFIDSCTLSEHKVGRDSPVNKLLYAREIPRYKQMVERYYSDIRQSSPASYQEMNSALAELSGVRHGPGNYTSAPHCLEALQELYNHIHRYYDQIIGALEEDPVGQKMQLACRLQQVAALVENKVTDL
;
A
#
# COMPACT_ATOMS: atom_id res chain seq x y z
N MET A 1 5.66 -3.98 -12.59
CA MET A 1 5.20 -3.13 -13.71
C MET A 1 3.86 -2.46 -13.41
N LEU A 2 2.83 -3.20 -12.98
CA LEU A 2 1.51 -2.64 -12.63
C LEU A 2 1.59 -1.43 -11.69
N LEU A 3 2.33 -1.52 -10.58
CA LEU A 3 2.52 -0.40 -9.64
C LEU A 3 3.00 0.90 -10.33
N ARG A 4 4.01 0.79 -11.20
CA ARG A 4 4.56 1.94 -11.94
C ARG A 4 3.57 2.47 -12.97
N ALA A 5 2.80 1.59 -13.61
CA ALA A 5 1.74 2.02 -14.53
C ALA A 5 0.65 2.79 -13.77
N ILE A 6 0.23 2.33 -12.59
CA ILE A 6 -0.75 3.02 -11.75
C ILE A 6 -0.21 4.41 -11.37
N GLN A 7 0.97 4.49 -10.76
CA GLN A 7 1.58 5.76 -10.33
C GLN A 7 1.69 6.74 -11.51
N TYR A 8 2.24 6.28 -12.64
CA TYR A 8 2.37 7.10 -13.85
C TYR A 8 1.03 7.63 -14.38
N GLN A 9 -0.04 6.84 -14.28
CA GLN A 9 -1.36 7.27 -14.72
C GLN A 9 -2.03 8.21 -13.71
N VAL A 10 -1.80 8.05 -12.41
CA VAL A 10 -2.25 9.00 -11.39
C VAL A 10 -1.58 10.35 -11.60
N ASP A 11 -0.26 10.37 -11.80
CA ASP A 11 0.53 11.60 -11.94
C ASP A 11 0.22 12.43 -13.20
N LYS A 12 -0.46 11.83 -14.18
CA LYS A 12 -0.94 12.51 -15.40
C LYS A 12 -2.17 13.38 -15.18
N GLY A 13 -2.83 13.27 -14.04
CA GLY A 13 -3.99 14.07 -13.69
C GLY A 13 -3.79 14.80 -12.35
N PRO A 14 -4.55 15.87 -12.10
CA PRO A 14 -4.49 16.58 -10.84
C PRO A 14 -4.91 15.68 -9.68
N VAL A 15 -4.18 15.82 -8.58
CA VAL A 15 -4.43 15.16 -7.30
C VAL A 15 -4.56 16.25 -6.24
N ASP A 16 -5.70 16.28 -5.57
CA ASP A 16 -5.92 17.20 -4.46
C ASP A 16 -5.08 16.74 -3.25
N ALA A 17 -4.23 17.62 -2.73
CA ALA A 17 -3.23 17.27 -1.72
C ALA A 17 -3.84 17.13 -0.31
N VAL A 18 -5.05 17.67 -0.10
CA VAL A 18 -5.71 17.68 1.21
C VAL A 18 -6.69 16.51 1.33
N THR A 19 -7.52 16.29 0.32
CA THR A 19 -8.54 15.23 0.27
C THR A 19 -8.02 13.92 -0.32
N GLY A 20 -6.89 13.97 -1.02
CA GLY A 20 -6.34 12.84 -1.77
C GLY A 20 -7.14 12.46 -3.01
N LYS A 21 -8.16 13.24 -3.42
CA LYS A 21 -8.97 12.93 -4.61
C LYS A 21 -8.17 13.16 -5.89
N ALA A 22 -8.25 12.22 -6.84
CA ALA A 22 -7.50 12.25 -8.09
C ALA A 22 -8.43 12.24 -9.31
N LYS A 23 -8.03 12.94 -10.38
CA LYS A 23 -8.76 12.92 -11.66
C LYS A 23 -8.67 11.54 -12.36
N ARG A 24 -7.59 10.80 -12.12
CA ARG A 24 -7.29 9.50 -12.73
C ARG A 24 -7.18 8.43 -11.64
N THR A 25 -8.27 7.69 -11.42
CA THR A 25 -8.36 6.63 -10.42
C THR A 25 -9.27 5.50 -10.90
N LEU A 26 -9.24 4.36 -10.22
CA LEU A 26 -10.20 3.26 -10.35
C LEU A 26 -11.23 3.24 -9.21
N ASN A 27 -11.06 4.09 -8.20
CA ASN A 27 -11.88 4.09 -6.99
C ASN A 27 -12.79 5.33 -6.98
N ASP A 28 -14.11 5.10 -7.07
CA ASP A 28 -15.09 6.20 -7.11
C ASP A 28 -15.01 7.13 -5.89
N SER A 29 -14.71 6.60 -4.70
CA SER A 29 -14.63 7.42 -3.48
C SER A 29 -13.46 8.42 -3.50
N ARG A 30 -12.40 8.10 -4.26
CA ARG A 30 -11.22 8.94 -4.47
C ARG A 30 -11.29 9.76 -5.77
N LEU A 31 -12.41 9.75 -6.48
CA LEU A 31 -12.52 10.47 -7.74
C LEU A 31 -12.68 11.98 -7.51
N LEU A 32 -11.83 12.77 -8.18
CA LEU A 32 -11.96 14.23 -8.23
C LEU A 32 -13.13 14.61 -9.16
N ARG A 33 -14.19 15.15 -8.56
CA ARG A 33 -15.43 15.53 -9.26
C ARG A 33 -15.38 16.94 -9.81
N GLU A 34 -14.65 17.85 -9.18
CA GLU A 34 -14.48 19.22 -9.70
C GLU A 34 -13.80 19.21 -11.08
N ASP A 35 -14.26 20.11 -11.96
CA ASP A 35 -13.62 20.29 -13.27
C ASP A 35 -12.46 21.26 -13.14
N VAL A 36 -11.30 20.69 -12.80
CA VAL A 36 -10.05 21.43 -12.68
C VAL A 36 -9.37 21.44 -14.04
N GLU A 37 -9.21 22.65 -14.60
CA GLU A 37 -8.31 22.92 -15.71
C GLU A 37 -6.86 22.79 -15.24
N PHE A 38 -6.04 22.09 -16.01
CA PHE A 38 -4.63 21.87 -15.69
C PHE A 38 -3.81 21.79 -16.98
N ARG A 39 -2.54 22.14 -16.89
CA ARG A 39 -1.56 22.10 -17.98
C ARG A 39 -0.34 21.29 -17.55
N PRO A 40 0.09 20.30 -18.35
CA PRO A 40 1.34 19.61 -18.10
C PRO A 40 2.52 20.56 -18.35
N LEU A 41 3.49 20.55 -17.43
CA LEU A 41 4.75 21.29 -17.52
C LEU A 41 5.92 20.31 -17.48
N THR A 42 7.03 20.68 -18.12
CA THR A 42 8.31 19.98 -18.06
C THR A 42 9.34 20.90 -17.40
N LEU A 43 9.71 20.59 -16.16
CA LEU A 43 10.77 21.30 -15.44
C LEU A 43 12.14 20.72 -15.79
N MET A 44 13.14 21.58 -15.89
CA MET A 44 14.55 21.18 -16.10
C MET A 44 15.27 21.16 -14.76
N VAL A 45 15.39 19.97 -14.17
CA VAL A 45 15.96 19.80 -12.83
C VAL A 45 17.48 19.77 -12.89
N LEU A 46 18.15 20.65 -12.15
CA LEU A 46 19.59 20.63 -11.95
C LEU A 46 19.96 19.64 -10.87
N VAL A 47 20.74 18.64 -11.23
CA VAL A 47 21.31 17.67 -10.31
C VAL A 47 22.77 18.04 -10.08
N GLY A 48 23.13 18.28 -8.82
CA GLY A 48 24.52 18.50 -8.42
C GLY A 48 25.39 17.26 -8.72
N PRO A 49 26.73 17.40 -8.75
CA PRO A 49 27.61 16.26 -8.99
C PRO A 49 27.33 15.16 -7.97
N ARG A 50 26.97 13.96 -8.44
CA ARG A 50 26.78 12.79 -7.55
C ARG A 50 28.11 12.49 -6.87
N ALA A 51 28.12 12.45 -5.54
CA ALA A 51 29.25 11.93 -4.77
C ALA A 51 29.45 10.44 -5.13
N GLY A 52 30.40 10.15 -6.02
CA GLY A 52 30.72 8.80 -6.49
C GLY A 52 30.82 8.62 -8.01
N GLY A 53 30.54 9.64 -8.83
CA GLY A 53 30.79 9.60 -10.28
C GLY A 53 32.20 10.05 -10.62
N ALA A 54 32.87 9.33 -11.53
CA ALA A 54 34.25 9.59 -11.95
C ALA A 54 34.52 11.08 -12.26
N VAL A 55 35.67 11.55 -11.76
CA VAL A 55 36.24 12.89 -11.94
C VAL A 55 36.32 13.21 -13.44
N GLY A 56 35.42 14.06 -13.95
CA GLY A 56 35.47 14.45 -15.36
C GLY A 56 34.33 15.28 -15.95
N SER A 57 33.19 15.49 -15.28
CA SER A 57 32.13 16.39 -15.79
C SER A 57 31.65 17.37 -14.73
N SER A 58 32.18 18.60 -14.80
CA SER A 58 31.75 19.76 -13.98
C SER A 58 30.51 20.45 -14.55
N GLU A 59 29.66 19.73 -15.29
CA GLU A 59 28.38 20.26 -15.78
C GLU A 59 27.23 19.69 -14.95
N ALA A 60 26.43 20.59 -14.37
CA ALA A 60 25.21 20.22 -13.67
C ALA A 60 24.27 19.49 -14.66
N GLN A 61 24.02 18.21 -14.41
CA GLN A 61 23.16 17.40 -15.25
C GLN A 61 21.72 17.94 -15.18
N ARG A 62 21.10 18.17 -16.34
CA ARG A 62 19.70 18.57 -16.43
C ARG A 62 18.82 17.35 -16.68
N VAL A 63 17.89 17.09 -15.77
CA VAL A 63 16.92 16.00 -15.87
C VAL A 63 15.51 16.57 -16.09
N PRO A 64 14.82 16.23 -17.19
CA PRO A 64 13.45 16.70 -17.41
C PRO A 64 12.48 15.99 -16.46
N ALA A 65 11.65 16.74 -15.74
CA ALA A 65 10.62 16.23 -14.86
C ALA A 65 9.24 16.74 -15.29
N ARG A 66 8.31 15.81 -15.57
CA ARG A 66 6.93 16.14 -15.92
C ARG A 66 6.09 16.34 -14.67
N VAL A 67 5.41 17.47 -14.60
CA VAL A 67 4.53 17.89 -13.50
C VAL A 67 3.30 18.59 -14.07
N LEU A 68 2.36 18.99 -13.22
CA LEU A 68 1.20 19.78 -13.58
C LEU A 68 1.30 21.17 -12.96
N ASP A 69 0.78 22.19 -13.64
CA ASP A 69 0.69 23.54 -13.08
C ASP A 69 -0.14 23.59 -11.77
N THR A 70 -1.10 22.68 -11.63
CA THR A 70 -1.91 22.49 -10.41
C THR A 70 -1.25 21.61 -9.35
N ASP A 71 -0.02 21.14 -9.51
CA ASP A 71 0.66 20.39 -8.43
C ASP A 71 1.09 21.36 -7.31
N THR A 72 0.94 20.95 -6.04
CA THR A 72 1.56 21.66 -4.91
C THR A 72 3.08 21.54 -4.96
N ILE A 73 3.80 22.39 -4.23
CA ILE A 73 5.26 22.35 -4.21
C ILE A 73 5.77 21.03 -3.64
N THR A 74 5.13 20.45 -2.63
CA THR A 74 5.47 19.11 -2.13
C THR A 74 5.24 18.04 -3.20
N GLN A 75 4.12 18.07 -3.93
CA GLN A 75 3.88 17.12 -5.04
C GLN A 75 4.93 17.26 -6.14
N VAL A 76 5.35 18.48 -6.47
CA VAL A 76 6.44 18.73 -7.42
C VAL A 76 7.76 18.14 -6.90
N LYS A 77 8.10 18.35 -5.62
CA LYS A 77 9.30 17.76 -5.01
C LYS A 77 9.28 16.23 -5.09
N GLU A 78 8.14 15.59 -4.80
CA GLU A 78 7.98 14.14 -4.92
C GLU A 78 8.22 13.64 -6.36
N LYS A 79 7.59 14.29 -7.35
CA LYS A 79 7.75 13.95 -8.78
C LYS A 79 9.18 14.18 -9.26
N VAL A 80 9.83 15.26 -8.81
CA VAL A 80 11.23 15.55 -9.13
C VAL A 80 12.16 14.50 -8.51
N LEU A 81 11.96 14.13 -7.24
CA LEU A 81 12.73 13.07 -6.58
C LEU A 81 12.63 11.75 -7.34
N ASP A 82 11.44 11.39 -7.82
CA ASP A 82 11.23 10.18 -8.62
C ASP A 82 12.02 10.16 -9.93
N GLN A 83 12.23 11.32 -10.56
CA GLN A 83 13.04 11.42 -11.78
C GLN A 83 14.55 11.45 -11.48
N VAL A 84 14.98 12.23 -10.49
CA VAL A 84 16.40 12.38 -10.13
C VAL A 84 16.99 11.09 -9.55
N TYR A 85 16.20 10.38 -8.74
CA TYR A 85 16.59 9.13 -8.08
C TYR A 85 15.97 7.90 -8.76
N LYS A 86 15.70 7.99 -10.07
CA LYS A 86 15.25 6.85 -10.87
C LYS A 86 16.30 5.73 -10.82
N GLY A 87 15.91 4.57 -10.33
CA GLY A 87 16.80 3.42 -10.13
C GLY A 87 17.36 3.27 -8.71
N THR A 88 17.21 4.28 -7.85
CA THR A 88 17.58 4.21 -6.43
C THR A 88 16.39 3.70 -5.60
N PRO A 89 16.58 2.74 -4.66
CA PRO A 89 15.54 2.29 -3.72
C PRO A 89 14.94 3.44 -2.92
N PHE A 90 13.66 3.37 -2.55
CA PHE A 90 12.97 4.50 -1.91
C PHE A 90 13.58 4.87 -0.56
N SER A 91 13.94 3.89 0.27
CA SER A 91 14.55 4.10 1.60
C SER A 91 15.89 4.84 1.58
N GLN A 92 16.60 4.83 0.44
CA GLN A 92 17.89 5.49 0.27
C GLN A 92 17.79 6.93 -0.25
N ARG A 93 16.58 7.41 -0.54
CA ARG A 93 16.36 8.75 -1.09
C ARG A 93 16.23 9.76 0.05
N PRO A 94 16.60 11.03 -0.18
CA PRO A 94 16.30 12.09 0.77
C PRO A 94 14.79 12.23 0.94
N ALA A 95 14.36 12.51 2.17
CA ALA A 95 12.95 12.72 2.45
C ALA A 95 12.47 14.05 1.85
N VAL A 96 11.24 14.08 1.34
CA VAL A 96 10.68 15.27 0.66
C VAL A 96 10.66 16.53 1.56
N HIS A 97 10.55 16.35 2.87
CA HIS A 97 10.49 17.42 3.85
C HIS A 97 11.86 17.95 4.26
N THR A 98 12.97 17.31 3.88
CA THR A 98 14.33 17.81 4.17
C THR A 98 14.90 18.64 3.01
N LEU A 99 14.09 18.90 1.98
CA LEU A 99 14.49 19.56 0.75
C LEU A 99 13.57 20.75 0.46
N ASP A 100 14.18 21.83 0.00
CA ASP A 100 13.49 22.97 -0.60
C ASP A 100 13.57 22.90 -2.13
N LEU A 101 12.55 23.42 -2.80
CA LEU A 101 12.52 23.53 -4.26
C LEU A 101 12.93 24.95 -4.66
N GLU A 102 14.07 25.08 -5.32
CA GLU A 102 14.58 26.36 -5.81
C GLU A 102 14.27 26.50 -7.30
N TRP A 103 13.52 27.55 -7.67
CA TRP A 103 13.34 27.96 -9.06
C TRP A 103 14.41 28.99 -9.46
N ARG A 104 15.13 28.71 -10.55
CA ARG A 104 16.18 29.58 -11.09
C ARG A 104 15.66 30.33 -12.30
N SER A 105 15.15 31.53 -12.08
CA SER A 105 14.55 32.37 -13.13
C SER A 105 15.58 33.24 -13.86
N GLY A 106 16.70 32.65 -14.29
CA GLY A 106 17.75 33.34 -15.05
C GLY A 106 18.16 34.69 -14.45
N LEU A 107 17.86 35.78 -15.17
CA LEU A 107 18.18 37.16 -14.78
C LEU A 107 17.46 37.65 -13.50
N ALA A 108 16.35 37.01 -13.10
CA ALA A 108 15.58 37.36 -11.91
C ALA A 108 16.07 36.67 -10.62
N GLY A 109 17.16 35.89 -10.70
CA GLY A 109 17.77 35.22 -9.55
C GLY A 109 17.12 33.87 -9.20
N HIS A 110 17.21 33.51 -7.91
CA HIS A 110 16.75 32.24 -7.35
C HIS A 110 15.57 32.50 -6.40
N LEU A 111 14.50 31.72 -6.52
CA LEU A 111 13.33 31.78 -5.66
C LEU A 111 13.05 30.40 -5.06
N THR A 112 13.06 30.31 -3.73
CA THR A 112 12.61 29.10 -3.03
C THR A 112 11.09 29.06 -2.99
N LEU A 113 10.52 27.96 -3.49
CA LEU A 113 9.08 27.71 -3.49
C LEU A 113 8.71 26.85 -2.29
N SER A 114 7.55 27.11 -1.68
CA SER A 114 6.99 26.32 -0.58
C SER A 114 5.48 26.18 -0.73
N ASP A 115 4.90 25.15 -0.09
CA ASP A 115 3.44 24.97 -0.10
C ASP A 115 2.71 26.13 0.59
N GLU A 116 3.38 26.80 1.52
CA GLU A 116 2.87 27.96 2.24
C GLU A 116 3.98 29.00 2.39
N ASP A 117 3.67 30.25 2.05
CA ASP A 117 4.54 31.42 2.25
C ASP A 117 3.72 32.70 2.43
N LEU A 118 4.40 33.85 2.46
CA LEU A 118 3.78 35.18 2.57
C LEU A 118 2.88 35.53 1.38
N THR A 119 3.00 34.81 0.26
CA THR A 119 2.19 35.04 -0.94
C THR A 119 0.95 34.16 -1.00
N SER A 120 0.79 33.21 -0.07
CA SER A 120 -0.34 32.27 -0.04
C SER A 120 -1.69 32.97 0.09
N VAL A 121 -2.63 32.60 -0.77
CA VAL A 121 -3.98 33.19 -0.82
C VAL A 121 -4.82 32.68 0.34
N THR A 122 -5.24 33.58 1.22
CA THR A 122 -6.15 33.29 2.36
C THR A 122 -7.47 34.04 2.17
N GLN A 123 -8.59 33.32 2.20
CA GLN A 123 -9.95 33.87 2.04
C GLN A 123 -10.92 33.14 2.97
N ASN A 124 -11.70 33.86 3.78
CA ASN A 124 -12.76 33.31 4.65
C ASN A 124 -12.30 32.10 5.49
N HIS A 125 -11.21 32.23 6.25
CA HIS A 125 -10.58 31.14 7.03
C HIS A 125 -10.04 29.96 6.19
N TRP A 126 -9.99 30.08 4.87
CA TRP A 126 -9.37 29.07 4.00
C TRP A 126 -8.06 29.59 3.41
N LYS A 127 -6.98 28.82 3.59
CA LYS A 127 -5.69 29.10 2.96
C LYS A 127 -5.40 28.07 1.88
N ARG A 128 -5.13 28.56 0.67
CA ARG A 128 -4.83 27.70 -0.49
C ARG A 128 -3.36 27.31 -0.46
N LEU A 129 -3.08 26.02 -0.63
CA LEU A 129 -1.71 25.55 -0.86
C LEU A 129 -1.17 26.12 -2.17
N ASN A 130 0.07 26.61 -2.14
CA ASN A 130 0.75 27.17 -3.29
C ASN A 130 1.05 26.06 -4.31
N THR A 131 0.93 26.42 -5.58
CA THR A 131 1.14 25.53 -6.75
C THR A 131 2.11 26.17 -7.73
N LEU A 132 2.56 25.43 -8.75
CA LEU A 132 3.36 26.05 -9.83
C LEU A 132 2.59 27.17 -10.55
N GLN A 133 1.27 27.02 -10.71
CA GLN A 133 0.40 28.04 -11.26
C GLN A 133 0.36 29.31 -10.41
N HIS A 134 0.36 29.17 -9.08
CA HIS A 134 0.41 30.31 -8.13
C HIS A 134 1.65 31.18 -8.36
N TYR A 135 2.82 30.55 -8.49
CA TYR A 135 4.08 31.23 -8.78
C TYR A 135 4.28 31.58 -10.26
N LYS A 136 3.34 31.19 -11.13
CA LYS A 136 3.41 31.38 -12.59
C LYS A 136 4.68 30.79 -13.20
N VAL A 137 5.10 29.62 -12.72
CA VAL A 137 6.29 28.93 -13.23
C VAL A 137 6.04 28.50 -14.69
N PRO A 138 6.89 28.91 -15.66
CA PRO A 138 6.69 28.58 -17.05
C PRO A 138 7.14 27.14 -17.38
N ASP A 139 6.65 26.61 -18.51
CA ASP A 139 7.18 25.36 -19.08
C ASP A 139 8.67 25.51 -19.42
N GLY A 140 9.45 24.46 -19.18
CA GLY A 140 10.91 24.49 -19.35
C GLY A 140 11.68 25.19 -18.22
N ALA A 141 11.01 25.66 -17.16
CA ALA A 141 11.66 26.33 -16.04
C ALA A 141 12.76 25.46 -15.39
N THR A 142 13.89 26.08 -15.05
CA THR A 142 15.01 25.39 -14.40
C THR A 142 14.84 25.40 -12.89
N VAL A 143 14.86 24.22 -12.26
CA VAL A 143 14.68 24.06 -10.81
C VAL A 143 15.81 23.23 -10.20
N GLY A 144 16.03 23.33 -8.89
CA GLY A 144 16.96 22.51 -8.14
C GLY A 144 16.37 22.09 -6.79
N LEU A 145 16.78 20.92 -6.29
CA LEU A 145 16.49 20.51 -4.92
C LEU A 145 17.69 20.89 -4.05
N ILE A 146 17.45 21.68 -3.01
CA ILE A 146 18.49 22.11 -2.05
C ILE A 146 18.16 21.55 -0.66
N PRO A 147 19.16 21.13 0.14
CA PRO A 147 18.92 20.76 1.53
C PRO A 147 18.33 21.94 2.32
N GLN A 148 17.27 21.69 3.07
CA GLN A 148 16.67 22.71 3.92
C GLN A 148 17.63 23.02 5.08
N LEU A 149 18.25 24.20 5.07
CA LEU A 149 19.22 24.63 6.08
C LEU A 149 18.56 25.18 7.37
N HIS A 150 17.24 25.38 7.36
CA HIS A 150 16.49 25.98 8.47
C HIS A 150 15.70 24.93 9.25
N ASN A 151 16.35 24.25 10.21
CA ASN A 151 15.63 23.72 11.37
C ASN A 151 16.47 23.56 12.65
N ARG A 152 17.46 24.44 12.90
CA ARG A 152 18.22 24.44 14.18
C ARG A 152 17.90 25.62 15.11
N SER A 153 17.01 26.54 14.73
CA SER A 153 16.70 27.75 15.52
C SER A 153 15.20 28.07 15.69
N ALA A 154 14.27 27.20 15.27
CA ALA A 154 12.83 27.36 15.49
C ALA A 154 12.18 26.21 16.30
N VAL A 155 12.99 25.38 16.97
CA VAL A 155 12.52 24.19 17.72
C VAL A 155 12.19 24.50 19.19
N SER A 156 11.80 25.74 19.50
CA SER A 156 11.31 26.06 20.87
C SER A 156 9.84 26.46 20.95
N GLN A 157 9.11 26.63 19.84
CA GLN A 157 7.67 26.95 19.89
C GLN A 157 6.89 26.43 18.66
N SER A 158 6.89 25.12 18.40
CA SER A 158 5.80 24.42 17.67
C SER A 158 5.97 22.89 17.66
N LEU A 159 6.41 22.31 18.79
CA LEU A 159 6.39 20.86 18.99
C LEU A 159 4.99 20.42 19.46
N ALA A 160 3.99 20.56 18.58
CA ALA A 160 2.67 19.98 18.79
C ALA A 160 1.85 19.90 17.48
N GLN A 161 2.40 19.31 16.42
CA GLN A 161 1.60 18.73 15.34
C GLN A 161 2.44 17.70 14.57
N SER A 162 2.88 16.68 15.30
CA SER A 162 3.25 15.41 14.71
C SER A 162 1.99 14.80 14.08
N CYS A 163 2.05 14.44 12.79
CA CYS A 163 1.08 13.54 12.18
C CYS A 163 1.33 12.13 12.72
N PRO A 164 0.41 11.50 13.49
CA PRO A 164 0.44 10.06 13.65
C PRO A 164 -0.45 9.43 12.58
N SER A 165 -0.03 8.28 12.07
CA SER A 165 -0.94 7.30 11.47
C SER A 165 -2.22 7.23 12.29
N ARG A 166 -3.36 7.63 11.70
CA ARG A 166 -4.66 7.56 12.36
C ARG A 166 -5.35 6.26 12.03
N GLU A 167 -4.99 5.23 12.79
CA GLU A 167 -5.92 4.16 13.12
C GLU A 167 -7.05 4.72 14.01
N ASN A 168 -8.22 4.12 13.85
CA ASN A 168 -9.52 4.48 14.42
C ASN A 168 -9.52 4.94 15.90
N ILE A 169 -9.68 6.25 16.17
CA ILE A 169 -10.24 6.77 17.43
C ILE A 169 -11.09 8.04 17.13
N PRO A 170 -12.34 8.16 17.63
CA PRO A 170 -13.15 9.37 17.46
C PRO A 170 -12.58 10.51 18.32
N MET A 171 -12.25 11.66 17.71
CA MET A 171 -11.80 12.83 18.46
C MET A 171 -12.98 13.50 19.16
N LEU A 172 -12.85 13.68 20.47
CA LEU A 172 -13.49 14.78 21.18
C LEU A 172 -12.80 16.07 20.72
N GLU A 173 -13.59 16.98 20.14
CA GLU A 173 -13.18 18.35 19.82
C GLU A 173 -12.94 19.10 21.14
N ASP A 174 -11.70 19.50 21.41
CA ASP A 174 -11.38 20.51 22.43
C ASP A 174 -11.18 21.85 21.71
N GLY A 175 -11.80 22.89 22.24
CA GLY A 175 -12.06 24.14 21.53
C GLY A 175 -10.85 25.05 21.34
N GLU A 176 -10.55 25.39 20.09
CA GLU A 176 -9.94 26.66 19.69
C GLU A 176 -10.73 27.23 18.50
N GLU A 177 -11.50 28.29 18.75
CA GLU A 177 -12.18 29.09 17.73
C GLU A 177 -11.14 29.75 16.80
N GLY A 178 -11.25 29.50 15.48
CA GLY A 178 -10.61 30.34 14.46
C GLY A 178 -9.46 29.73 13.62
N GLY A 179 -9.22 28.41 13.67
CA GLY A 179 -8.18 27.77 12.86
C GLY A 179 -8.39 27.94 11.34
N VAL A 180 -7.37 28.45 10.64
CA VAL A 180 -7.36 28.53 9.17
C VAL A 180 -7.29 27.12 8.58
N ARG A 181 -8.24 26.77 7.71
CA ARG A 181 -8.31 25.46 7.05
C ARG A 181 -7.55 25.48 5.73
N LEU A 182 -6.73 24.46 5.50
CA LEU A 182 -5.99 24.30 4.24
C LEU A 182 -6.86 23.67 3.16
N TRP A 183 -6.70 24.12 1.92
CA TRP A 183 -7.31 23.49 0.74
C TRP A 183 -6.37 23.55 -0.47
N HIS A 184 -6.55 22.64 -1.43
CA HIS A 184 -5.75 22.61 -2.65
C HIS A 184 -6.59 22.91 -3.90
N LEU A 185 -7.35 21.93 -4.36
CA LEU A 185 -8.21 22.00 -5.55
C LEU A 185 -9.68 22.11 -5.14
N VAL A 186 -10.06 21.45 -4.05
CA VAL A 186 -11.44 21.43 -3.53
C VAL A 186 -11.46 21.97 -2.12
N LYS A 187 -12.32 22.97 -1.86
CA LYS A 187 -12.64 23.37 -0.48
C LYS A 187 -13.54 22.32 0.14
N GLY A 188 -13.26 21.92 1.38
CA GLY A 188 -14.21 21.09 2.12
C GLY A 188 -15.56 21.81 2.22
N THR A 189 -16.67 21.09 2.08
CA THR A 189 -18.00 21.68 2.31
C THR A 189 -18.06 22.23 3.73
N GLU A 190 -18.27 23.54 3.86
CA GLU A 190 -18.58 24.18 5.13
C GLU A 190 -19.91 23.60 5.64
N GLU A 191 -19.86 22.77 6.70
CA GLU A 191 -21.06 22.53 7.49
C GLU A 191 -21.32 23.82 8.28
N PRO A 192 -22.46 24.51 8.10
CA PRO A 192 -22.79 25.64 8.94
C PRO A 192 -22.91 25.15 10.39
N GLU A 193 -22.13 25.76 11.30
CA GLU A 193 -21.93 25.37 12.69
C GLU A 193 -23.19 25.36 13.60
N GLY A 194 -24.40 25.44 13.04
CA GLY A 194 -25.66 25.44 13.79
C GLY A 194 -26.37 24.08 13.95
N ALA A 195 -25.87 22.98 13.36
CA ALA A 195 -26.65 21.74 13.24
C ALA A 195 -26.12 20.52 14.02
N LYS A 196 -25.15 20.69 14.95
CA LYS A 196 -24.49 19.57 15.62
C LYS A 196 -25.25 18.91 16.79
N VAL A 197 -26.37 19.44 17.28
CA VAL A 197 -26.94 18.90 18.55
C VAL A 197 -28.07 17.87 18.40
N ARG A 198 -28.69 17.66 17.23
CA ARG A 198 -29.68 16.57 17.07
C ARG A 198 -29.83 16.17 15.60
N ARG A 199 -29.26 15.05 15.16
CA ARG A 199 -29.73 14.40 13.90
C ARG A 199 -29.37 12.92 13.73
N SER A 200 -30.42 12.13 13.95
CA SER A 200 -30.82 10.85 13.36
C SER A 200 -30.03 10.30 12.15
N SER A 201 -29.79 8.99 12.20
CA SER A 201 -29.40 8.05 11.12
C SER A 201 -30.11 8.21 9.76
N LEU A 202 -31.21 8.95 9.69
CA LEU A 202 -31.93 9.24 8.45
C LEU A 202 -31.13 10.15 7.49
N ARG A 203 -30.38 11.14 8.00
CA ARG A 203 -29.60 12.06 7.15
C ARG A 203 -28.33 11.43 6.59
N GLU A 204 -27.74 10.49 7.31
CA GLU A 204 -26.61 9.71 6.83
C GLU A 204 -27.04 8.77 5.70
N ARG A 205 -28.21 8.15 5.86
CA ARG A 205 -28.87 7.35 4.81
C ARG A 205 -29.34 8.19 3.62
N GLU A 206 -29.72 9.45 3.83
CA GLU A 206 -29.97 10.42 2.75
C GLU A 206 -28.68 10.82 2.03
N ARG A 207 -27.57 11.04 2.73
CA ARG A 207 -26.25 11.30 2.13
C ARG A 207 -25.72 10.10 1.34
N GLU A 208 -25.95 8.88 1.83
CA GLU A 208 -25.73 7.64 1.06
C GLU A 208 -26.65 7.57 -0.17
N ARG A 209 -27.93 7.95 -0.06
CA ARG A 209 -28.85 8.04 -1.20
C ARG A 209 -28.46 9.13 -2.21
N GLU A 210 -27.88 10.24 -1.77
CA GLU A 210 -27.35 11.28 -2.65
C GLU A 210 -26.05 10.84 -3.34
N ARG A 211 -25.21 10.06 -2.65
CA ARG A 211 -24.08 9.33 -3.27
C ARG A 211 -24.54 8.23 -4.21
N ALA A 212 -25.75 7.69 -4.02
CA ALA A 212 -26.40 6.73 -4.90
C ALA A 212 -27.12 7.39 -6.10
N LYS A 213 -27.08 8.73 -6.25
CA LYS A 213 -27.41 9.36 -7.53
C LYS A 213 -26.38 8.85 -8.54
N ALA A 214 -26.86 8.25 -9.64
CA ALA A 214 -26.03 7.67 -10.69
C ALA A 214 -24.85 8.58 -10.98
N ILE A 215 -23.63 8.04 -10.89
CA ILE A 215 -22.41 8.77 -11.19
C ILE A 215 -22.62 9.51 -12.51
N PRO A 216 -22.53 10.86 -12.53
CA PRO A 216 -22.60 11.61 -13.77
C PRO A 216 -21.70 10.97 -14.83
N GLU A 217 -22.22 10.75 -16.03
CA GLU A 217 -21.61 9.91 -17.08
C GLU A 217 -20.13 10.24 -17.33
N ILE A 218 -19.77 11.53 -17.25
CA ILE A 218 -18.40 12.03 -17.37
C ILE A 218 -17.40 11.40 -16.39
N TYR A 219 -17.82 11.11 -15.15
CA TYR A 219 -16.99 10.49 -14.13
C TYR A 219 -16.81 8.99 -14.39
N LEU A 220 -17.87 8.32 -14.88
CA LEU A 220 -17.77 6.93 -15.31
C LEU A 220 -16.79 6.79 -16.48
N THR A 221 -16.81 7.73 -17.44
CA THR A 221 -15.84 7.76 -18.55
C THR A 221 -14.40 7.90 -18.04
N ARG A 222 -14.14 8.71 -17.00
CA ARG A 222 -12.80 8.83 -16.39
C ARG A 222 -12.32 7.51 -15.78
N LEU A 223 -13.19 6.84 -15.01
CA LEU A 223 -12.90 5.52 -14.42
C LEU A 223 -12.65 4.46 -15.50
N LEU A 224 -13.49 4.42 -16.54
CA LEU A 224 -13.35 3.50 -17.67
C LEU A 224 -12.07 3.75 -18.48
N SER A 225 -11.69 5.02 -18.68
CA SER A 225 -10.43 5.39 -19.34
C SER A 225 -9.21 4.91 -18.55
N MET A 226 -9.22 5.10 -17.23
CA MET A 226 -8.18 4.60 -16.34
C MET A 226 -8.10 3.07 -16.38
N LYS A 227 -9.24 2.39 -16.28
CA LYS A 227 -9.36 0.93 -16.38
C LYS A 227 -8.81 0.41 -17.71
N GLY A 228 -9.24 0.98 -18.83
CA GLY A 228 -8.76 0.60 -20.15
C GLY A 228 -7.25 0.75 -20.31
N THR A 229 -6.66 1.80 -19.73
CA THR A 229 -5.21 2.04 -19.78
C THR A 229 -4.41 1.04 -18.94
N LEU A 230 -4.96 0.62 -17.80
CA LEU A 230 -4.31 -0.33 -16.90
C LEU A 230 -4.59 -1.80 -17.25
N GLN A 231 -5.57 -2.07 -18.12
CA GLN A 231 -6.10 -3.42 -18.38
C GLN A 231 -5.02 -4.45 -18.69
N LYS A 232 -4.09 -4.13 -19.60
CA LYS A 232 -3.00 -5.05 -19.96
C LYS A 232 -2.11 -5.39 -18.76
N PHE A 233 -1.77 -4.40 -17.93
CA PHE A 233 -0.95 -4.63 -16.75
C PHE A 233 -1.67 -5.47 -15.69
N VAL A 234 -2.99 -5.31 -15.56
CA VAL A 234 -3.81 -6.15 -14.68
C VAL A 234 -3.86 -7.58 -15.21
N ASP A 235 -4.12 -7.75 -16.50
CA ASP A 235 -4.14 -9.05 -17.18
C ASP A 235 -2.81 -9.78 -17.03
N ASP A 236 -1.70 -9.12 -17.35
CA ASP A 236 -0.35 -9.68 -17.23
C ASP A 236 -0.04 -10.07 -15.77
N THR A 237 -0.53 -9.29 -14.79
CA THR A 237 -0.32 -9.59 -13.37
C THR A 237 -1.14 -10.81 -12.94
N PHE A 238 -2.42 -10.88 -13.29
CA PHE A 238 -3.26 -12.03 -12.96
C PHE A 238 -2.78 -13.28 -13.69
N GLN A 239 -2.35 -13.14 -14.93
CA GLN A 239 -1.73 -14.22 -15.70
C GLN A 239 -0.45 -14.72 -15.02
N ALA A 240 0.42 -13.84 -14.54
CA ALA A 240 1.65 -14.24 -13.85
C ALA A 240 1.38 -14.93 -12.49
N ILE A 241 0.33 -14.52 -11.78
CA ILE A 241 -0.09 -15.15 -10.52
C ILE A 241 -0.72 -16.53 -10.76
N LEU A 242 -1.60 -16.62 -11.76
CA LEU A 242 -2.39 -17.82 -12.07
C LEU A 242 -1.78 -18.69 -13.17
N SER A 243 -0.54 -18.42 -13.60
CA SER A 243 0.19 -19.27 -14.52
C SER A 243 0.93 -20.36 -13.75
N VAL A 244 0.78 -21.60 -14.22
CA VAL A 244 1.65 -22.69 -13.78
C VAL A 244 2.95 -22.61 -14.57
N ASN A 245 3.95 -21.94 -14.01
CA ASN A 245 5.33 -22.08 -14.50
C ASN A 245 5.72 -23.55 -14.34
N ARG A 246 6.30 -24.17 -15.38
CA ARG A 246 6.85 -25.52 -15.27
C ARG A 246 8.36 -25.42 -14.99
N PRO A 247 8.85 -26.00 -13.87
CA PRO A 247 8.14 -26.82 -12.88
C PRO A 247 7.26 -25.99 -11.92
N VAL A 248 6.12 -26.57 -11.49
CA VAL A 248 5.20 -25.98 -10.52
C VAL A 248 5.95 -25.74 -9.20
N PRO A 249 5.76 -24.60 -8.51
CA PRO A 249 6.36 -24.41 -7.19
C PRO A 249 6.01 -25.57 -6.24
N ILE A 250 7.03 -26.27 -5.75
CA ILE A 250 6.86 -27.50 -4.95
C ILE A 250 5.97 -27.28 -3.73
N ALA A 251 6.10 -26.12 -3.05
CA ALA A 251 5.30 -25.78 -1.89
C ALA A 251 3.80 -25.63 -2.21
N VAL A 252 3.47 -25.09 -3.39
CA VAL A 252 2.06 -24.96 -3.83
C VAL A 252 1.49 -26.33 -4.17
N LYS A 253 2.23 -27.14 -4.93
CA LYS A 253 1.81 -28.49 -5.28
C LYS A 253 1.61 -29.35 -4.03
N TYR A 254 2.60 -29.38 -3.14
CA TYR A 254 2.55 -30.12 -1.89
C TYR A 254 1.37 -29.70 -1.00
N LEU A 255 1.12 -28.39 -0.86
CA LEU A 255 -0.01 -27.89 -0.07
C LEU A 255 -1.36 -28.31 -0.69
N PHE A 256 -1.50 -28.26 -2.01
CA PHE A 256 -2.76 -28.61 -2.67
C PHE A 256 -3.02 -30.11 -2.67
N ASP A 257 -1.98 -30.92 -2.86
CA ASP A 257 -2.05 -32.38 -2.71
C ASP A 257 -2.44 -32.75 -1.28
N PHE A 258 -1.84 -32.11 -0.27
CA PHE A 258 -2.22 -32.30 1.13
C PHE A 258 -3.69 -31.96 1.42
N LEU A 259 -4.22 -30.89 0.83
CA LEU A 259 -5.64 -30.53 0.97
C LEU A 259 -6.56 -31.57 0.29
N ASP A 260 -6.16 -32.09 -0.87
CA ASP A 260 -6.90 -33.13 -1.58
C ASP A 260 -6.90 -34.45 -0.79
N GLU A 261 -5.76 -34.87 -0.24
CA GLU A 261 -5.63 -36.04 0.66
C GLU A 261 -6.47 -35.90 1.94
N LEU A 262 -6.49 -34.70 2.54
CA LEU A 262 -7.31 -34.43 3.71
C LEU A 262 -8.81 -34.52 3.41
N ALA A 263 -9.24 -34.04 2.25
CA ALA A 263 -10.63 -34.15 1.83
C ALA A 263 -11.02 -35.62 1.61
N GLU A 264 -10.17 -36.40 0.93
CA GLU A 264 -10.37 -37.83 0.74
C GLU A 264 -10.47 -38.58 2.09
N LYS A 265 -9.55 -38.30 3.01
CA LYS A 265 -9.53 -38.91 4.36
C LYS A 265 -10.83 -38.67 5.15
N HIS A 266 -11.48 -37.53 4.95
CA HIS A 266 -12.72 -37.16 5.64
C HIS A 266 -13.99 -37.39 4.80
N GLY A 267 -13.88 -38.01 3.62
CA GLY A 267 -15.02 -38.29 2.75
C GLY A 267 -15.67 -37.04 2.14
N ILE A 268 -14.90 -35.97 1.92
CA ILE A 268 -15.39 -34.73 1.30
C ILE A 268 -15.22 -34.86 -0.22
N GLU A 269 -16.32 -35.15 -0.92
CA GLU A 269 -16.32 -35.33 -2.38
C GLU A 269 -16.66 -34.05 -3.16
N ASP A 270 -17.17 -33.01 -2.48
CA ASP A 270 -17.60 -31.77 -3.11
C ASP A 270 -16.41 -30.95 -3.66
N PRO A 271 -16.33 -30.72 -4.99
CA PRO A 271 -15.26 -29.93 -5.60
C PRO A 271 -15.29 -28.45 -5.19
N GLU A 272 -16.46 -27.91 -4.84
CA GLU A 272 -16.59 -26.51 -4.43
C GLU A 272 -15.85 -26.27 -3.10
N THR A 273 -15.98 -27.19 -2.16
CA THR A 273 -15.28 -27.16 -0.87
C THR A 273 -13.75 -27.16 -1.07
N LEU A 274 -13.23 -28.03 -1.94
CA LEU A 274 -11.80 -28.08 -2.27
C LEU A 274 -11.31 -26.77 -2.91
N HIS A 275 -12.10 -26.20 -3.83
CA HIS A 275 -11.80 -24.89 -4.43
C HIS A 275 -11.72 -23.79 -3.37
N ILE A 276 -12.66 -23.77 -2.42
CA ILE A 276 -12.68 -22.80 -1.31
C ILE A 276 -11.44 -22.96 -0.43
N TRP A 277 -11.04 -24.21 -0.09
CA TRP A 277 -9.84 -24.46 0.72
C TRP A 277 -8.57 -23.96 0.04
N LYS A 278 -8.39 -24.25 -1.25
CA LYS A 278 -7.23 -23.79 -2.06
C LYS A 278 -7.21 -22.26 -2.22
N THR A 279 -8.38 -21.65 -2.39
CA THR A 279 -8.55 -20.21 -2.48
C THR A 279 -8.17 -19.53 -1.15
N ASN A 280 -8.68 -20.05 -0.04
CA ASN A 280 -8.48 -19.50 1.30
C ASN A 280 -7.08 -19.76 1.86
N SER A 281 -6.36 -20.79 1.40
CA SER A 281 -5.00 -21.10 1.86
C SER A 281 -3.94 -20.26 1.15
N LEU A 282 -4.09 -20.04 -0.16
CA LEU A 282 -3.06 -19.39 -0.98
C LEU A 282 -3.52 -18.05 -1.57
N LEU A 283 -4.56 -18.07 -2.41
CA LEU A 283 -4.91 -16.90 -3.23
C LEU A 283 -5.33 -15.69 -2.36
N LEU A 284 -6.18 -15.91 -1.36
CA LEU A 284 -6.68 -14.83 -0.51
C LEU A 284 -5.71 -14.40 0.61
N ARG A 285 -4.85 -15.31 1.08
CA ARG A 285 -3.94 -15.02 2.19
C ARG A 285 -2.62 -14.43 1.71
N PHE A 286 -2.05 -15.01 0.67
CA PHE A 286 -0.76 -14.58 0.12
C PHE A 286 -0.98 -13.57 -1.00
N TRP A 287 -1.62 -13.96 -2.10
CA TRP A 287 -1.64 -13.12 -3.32
C TRP A 287 -2.45 -11.83 -3.17
N VAL A 288 -3.62 -11.86 -2.54
CA VAL A 288 -4.38 -10.64 -2.24
C VAL A 288 -3.58 -9.69 -1.34
N ASN A 289 -2.88 -10.23 -0.33
CA ASN A 289 -2.05 -9.41 0.55
C ASN A 289 -0.87 -8.79 -0.20
N THR A 290 -0.19 -9.58 -1.04
CA THR A 290 0.88 -9.12 -1.93
C THR A 290 0.41 -8.03 -2.92
N LEU A 291 -0.78 -8.17 -3.50
CA LEU A 291 -1.35 -7.19 -4.42
C LEU A 291 -1.67 -5.87 -3.71
N LYS A 292 -2.20 -5.93 -2.48
CA LYS A 292 -2.53 -4.75 -1.68
C LYS A 292 -1.30 -4.07 -1.09
N ASN A 293 -0.29 -4.84 -0.73
CA ASN A 293 0.88 -4.35 0.01
C ASN A 293 2.19 -4.61 -0.76
N PRO A 294 2.41 -3.96 -1.91
CA PRO A 294 3.63 -4.17 -2.71
C PRO A 294 4.91 -3.73 -1.98
N GLN A 295 4.81 -2.88 -0.96
CA GLN A 295 5.92 -2.49 -0.08
C GLN A 295 6.51 -3.65 0.73
N LEU A 296 5.78 -4.77 0.88
CA LEU A 296 6.32 -6.00 1.48
C LEU A 296 7.36 -6.69 0.59
N ILE A 297 7.37 -6.38 -0.72
CA ILE A 297 8.25 -7.01 -1.71
C ILE A 297 9.26 -6.01 -2.26
N PHE A 298 8.85 -4.75 -2.43
CA PHE A 298 9.66 -3.72 -3.07
C PHE A 298 9.92 -2.55 -2.11
N ASP A 299 11.13 -1.99 -2.15
CA ASP A 299 11.45 -0.74 -1.47
C ASP A 299 10.89 0.46 -2.26
N VAL A 300 9.60 0.68 -2.08
CA VAL A 300 8.79 1.71 -2.77
C VAL A 300 7.84 2.38 -1.79
N ARG A 301 7.55 3.65 -2.01
CA ARG A 301 6.42 4.33 -1.37
C ARG A 301 5.15 4.08 -2.16
N VAL A 302 4.10 3.70 -1.46
CA VAL A 302 2.73 3.60 -2.00
C VAL A 302 1.96 4.81 -1.50
N SER A 303 1.44 5.62 -2.43
CA SER A 303 0.55 6.73 -2.08
C SER A 303 -0.88 6.23 -1.85
N ASP A 304 -1.68 6.95 -1.08
CA ASP A 304 -3.10 6.66 -0.83
C ASP A 304 -3.90 6.40 -2.11
N ASN A 305 -3.60 7.12 -3.19
CA ASN A 305 -4.27 6.95 -4.48
C ASN A 305 -3.89 5.63 -5.14
N VAL A 306 -2.60 5.27 -5.08
CA VAL A 306 -2.14 3.99 -5.59
C VAL A 306 -2.72 2.85 -4.78
N ASP A 307 -2.71 2.96 -3.45
CA ASP A 307 -3.31 1.98 -2.54
C ASP A 307 -4.80 1.79 -2.83
N ALA A 308 -5.56 2.87 -2.98
CA ALA A 308 -6.99 2.81 -3.31
C ALA A 308 -7.27 2.13 -4.67
N ILE A 309 -6.35 2.24 -5.64
CA ILE A 309 -6.44 1.58 -6.95
C ILE A 309 -6.06 0.09 -6.81
N LEU A 310 -5.00 -0.22 -6.07
CA LEU A 310 -4.60 -1.60 -5.77
C LEU A 310 -5.70 -2.35 -5.02
N ALA A 311 -6.43 -1.68 -4.12
CA ALA A 311 -7.58 -2.27 -3.44
C ALA A 311 -8.70 -2.67 -4.41
N VAL A 312 -8.98 -1.88 -5.45
CA VAL A 312 -9.97 -2.23 -6.50
C VAL A 312 -9.51 -3.43 -7.32
N ILE A 313 -8.23 -3.46 -7.69
CA ILE A 313 -7.63 -4.58 -8.44
C ILE A 313 -7.63 -5.86 -7.58
N ALA A 314 -7.26 -5.76 -6.31
CA ALA A 314 -7.29 -6.87 -5.36
C ALA A 314 -8.71 -7.39 -5.16
N GLN A 315 -9.71 -6.51 -5.04
CA GLN A 315 -11.12 -6.94 -4.97
C GLN A 315 -11.55 -7.66 -6.25
N THR A 316 -11.11 -7.19 -7.41
CA THR A 316 -11.36 -7.87 -8.69
C THR A 316 -10.74 -9.28 -8.72
N PHE A 317 -9.54 -9.44 -8.15
CA PHE A 317 -8.90 -10.76 -7.99
C PHE A 317 -9.70 -11.66 -7.03
N ILE A 318 -10.16 -11.13 -5.89
CA ILE A 318 -11.01 -11.86 -4.94
C ILE A 318 -12.28 -12.36 -5.64
N ASP A 319 -12.96 -11.47 -6.37
CA ASP A 319 -14.19 -11.80 -7.09
C ASP A 319 -13.96 -12.91 -8.13
N SER A 320 -12.78 -12.95 -8.76
CA SER A 320 -12.40 -14.02 -9.69
C SER A 320 -12.14 -15.37 -9.04
N CYS A 321 -11.88 -15.41 -7.72
CA CYS A 321 -11.70 -16.65 -6.98
C CYS A 321 -13.03 -17.21 -6.43
N THR A 322 -14.13 -16.45 -6.50
CA THR A 322 -15.44 -16.91 -6.02
C THR A 322 -16.11 -17.85 -7.02
N LEU A 323 -16.84 -18.86 -6.53
CA LEU A 323 -17.64 -19.76 -7.39
C LEU A 323 -18.98 -19.14 -7.78
N SER A 324 -19.61 -18.37 -6.87
CA SER A 324 -20.91 -17.72 -7.09
C SER A 324 -20.94 -16.86 -8.34
N GLU A 325 -22.06 -16.90 -9.09
CA GLU A 325 -22.26 -16.03 -10.24
C GLU A 325 -22.01 -14.56 -9.92
N HIS A 326 -21.25 -13.89 -10.79
CA HIS A 326 -20.95 -12.48 -10.62
C HIS A 326 -22.15 -11.62 -11.05
N LYS A 327 -23.17 -11.56 -10.19
CA LYS A 327 -24.35 -10.72 -10.43
C LYS A 327 -24.01 -9.27 -10.16
N VAL A 328 -24.21 -8.45 -11.19
CA VAL A 328 -24.09 -6.99 -11.13
C VAL A 328 -25.40 -6.34 -11.52
N GLY A 329 -25.81 -5.35 -10.74
CA GLY A 329 -27.02 -4.57 -10.93
C GLY A 329 -26.76 -3.09 -10.73
N ARG A 330 -27.81 -2.27 -10.84
CA ARG A 330 -27.70 -0.81 -10.70
C ARG A 330 -27.20 -0.38 -9.31
N ASP A 331 -27.48 -1.16 -8.28
CA ASP A 331 -27.06 -0.90 -6.89
C ASP A 331 -25.69 -1.51 -6.54
N SER A 332 -25.02 -2.15 -7.50
CA SER A 332 -23.69 -2.71 -7.26
C SER A 332 -22.64 -1.60 -7.13
N PRO A 333 -21.65 -1.75 -6.25
CA PRO A 333 -20.54 -0.80 -6.15
C PRO A 333 -19.88 -0.60 -7.51
N VAL A 334 -19.52 0.64 -7.83
CA VAL A 334 -18.99 1.02 -9.15
C VAL A 334 -17.72 0.24 -9.49
N ASN A 335 -16.87 0.02 -8.49
CA ASN A 335 -15.66 -0.79 -8.63
C ASN A 335 -15.96 -2.22 -9.12
N LYS A 336 -17.09 -2.81 -8.69
CA LYS A 336 -17.57 -4.12 -9.15
C LYS A 336 -18.06 -4.08 -10.60
N LEU A 337 -18.73 -2.98 -10.97
CA LEU A 337 -19.21 -2.76 -12.34
C LEU A 337 -18.06 -2.59 -13.35
N LEU A 338 -16.94 -1.97 -12.95
CA LEU A 338 -15.80 -1.68 -13.85
C LEU A 338 -15.16 -2.94 -14.46
N TYR A 339 -15.10 -4.03 -13.69
CA TYR A 339 -14.45 -5.28 -14.08
C TYR A 339 -15.43 -6.44 -14.33
N ALA A 340 -16.73 -6.21 -14.25
CA ALA A 340 -17.75 -7.26 -14.35
C ALA A 340 -17.64 -8.12 -15.63
N ARG A 341 -17.18 -7.52 -16.74
CA ARG A 341 -17.02 -8.21 -18.03
C ARG A 341 -15.81 -9.14 -18.04
N GLU A 342 -14.76 -8.82 -17.29
CA GLU A 342 -13.52 -9.58 -17.23
C GLU A 342 -13.56 -10.73 -16.21
N ILE A 343 -14.40 -10.62 -15.16
CA ILE A 343 -14.52 -11.63 -14.10
C ILE A 343 -14.72 -13.06 -14.63
N PRO A 344 -15.64 -13.34 -15.59
CA PRO A 344 -15.80 -14.70 -16.10
C PRO A 344 -14.52 -15.29 -16.72
N ARG A 345 -13.74 -14.47 -17.42
CA ARG A 345 -12.45 -14.89 -17.98
C ARG A 345 -11.44 -15.18 -16.87
N TYR A 346 -11.37 -14.34 -15.84
CA TYR A 346 -10.46 -14.56 -14.71
C TYR A 346 -10.86 -15.80 -13.87
N LYS A 347 -12.16 -16.08 -13.70
CA LYS A 347 -12.63 -17.33 -13.08
C LYS A 347 -12.13 -18.55 -13.83
N GLN A 348 -12.23 -18.56 -15.15
CA GLN A 348 -11.67 -19.63 -15.98
C GLN A 348 -10.14 -19.78 -15.81
N MET A 349 -9.42 -18.69 -15.57
CA MET A 349 -7.98 -18.76 -15.28
C MET A 349 -7.70 -19.43 -13.93
N VAL A 350 -8.51 -19.15 -12.90
CA VAL A 350 -8.40 -19.80 -11.58
C VAL A 350 -8.73 -21.30 -11.68
N GLU A 351 -9.79 -21.66 -12.39
CA GLU A 351 -10.18 -23.06 -12.62
C GLU A 351 -9.06 -23.83 -13.35
N ARG A 352 -8.48 -23.23 -14.40
CA ARG A 352 -7.33 -23.81 -15.11
C ARG A 352 -6.11 -23.95 -14.22
N TYR A 353 -5.80 -22.94 -13.42
CA TYR A 353 -4.67 -22.97 -12.48
C TYR A 353 -4.77 -24.17 -11.52
N TYR A 354 -5.94 -24.40 -10.92
CA TYR A 354 -6.17 -25.55 -10.05
C TYR A 354 -6.13 -26.88 -10.80
N SER A 355 -6.72 -26.95 -11.99
CA SER A 355 -6.65 -28.14 -12.84
C SER A 355 -5.21 -28.50 -13.21
N ASP A 356 -4.41 -27.52 -13.63
CA ASP A 356 -3.03 -27.70 -14.07
C ASP A 356 -2.12 -28.17 -12.92
N ILE A 357 -2.31 -27.63 -11.71
CA ILE A 357 -1.59 -28.10 -10.51
C ILE A 357 -2.02 -29.52 -10.13
N ARG A 358 -3.31 -29.84 -10.22
CA ARG A 358 -3.80 -31.19 -9.94
C ARG A 358 -3.21 -32.22 -10.91
N GLN A 359 -3.08 -31.85 -12.18
CA GLN A 359 -2.53 -32.71 -13.23
C GLN A 359 -0.99 -32.81 -13.21
N SER A 360 -0.30 -31.94 -12.48
CA SER A 360 1.16 -32.04 -12.36
C SER A 360 1.58 -33.23 -11.50
N SER A 361 2.81 -33.70 -11.69
CA SER A 361 3.39 -34.78 -10.89
C SER A 361 3.22 -34.51 -9.39
N PRO A 362 2.80 -35.52 -8.60
CA PRO A 362 2.68 -35.39 -7.14
C PRO A 362 3.99 -34.93 -6.52
N ALA A 363 3.90 -34.02 -5.54
CA ALA A 363 5.07 -33.58 -4.81
C ALA A 363 5.52 -34.67 -3.83
N SER A 364 6.76 -35.16 -3.94
CA SER A 364 7.25 -36.13 -2.97
C SER A 364 7.65 -35.47 -1.65
N TYR A 365 7.44 -36.18 -0.54
CA TYR A 365 7.88 -35.73 0.80
C TYR A 365 9.40 -35.49 0.84
N GLN A 366 10.18 -36.26 0.07
CA GLN A 366 11.63 -36.10 -0.03
C GLN A 366 12.02 -34.80 -0.75
N GLU A 367 11.38 -34.47 -1.87
CA GLU A 367 11.63 -33.22 -2.61
C GLU A 367 11.26 -32.00 -1.76
N MET A 368 10.11 -32.03 -1.10
CA MET A 368 9.67 -30.95 -0.23
C MET A 368 10.66 -30.73 0.93
N ASN A 369 11.11 -31.79 1.60
CA ASN A 369 12.11 -31.68 2.66
C ASN A 369 13.47 -31.19 2.14
N SER A 370 13.87 -31.60 0.93
CA SER A 370 15.09 -31.08 0.31
C SER A 370 14.99 -29.58 0.08
N ALA A 371 13.86 -29.10 -0.44
CA ALA A 371 13.62 -27.67 -0.64
C ALA A 371 13.59 -26.88 0.69
N LEU A 372 12.94 -27.42 1.72
CA LEU A 372 12.91 -26.82 3.06
C LEU A 372 14.31 -26.77 3.71
N ALA A 373 15.11 -27.83 3.57
CA ALA A 373 16.47 -27.87 4.09
C ALA A 373 17.40 -26.89 3.38
N GLU A 374 17.23 -26.70 2.06
CA GLU A 374 17.95 -25.70 1.27
C GLU A 374 17.60 -24.29 1.73
N LEU A 375 16.31 -23.97 1.88
CA LEU A 375 15.84 -22.67 2.38
C LEU A 375 16.29 -22.39 3.83
N SER A 376 16.37 -23.43 4.66
CA SER A 376 16.81 -23.31 6.05
C SER A 376 18.33 -23.12 6.20
N GLY A 377 19.09 -23.05 5.10
CA GLY A 377 20.54 -22.87 5.13
C GLY A 377 21.32 -24.10 5.64
N VAL A 378 20.67 -25.28 5.74
CA VAL A 378 21.30 -26.51 6.26
C VAL A 378 22.29 -27.10 5.25
N ARG A 379 22.14 -26.78 3.96
CA ARG A 379 22.92 -27.40 2.87
C ARG A 379 23.93 -26.48 2.18
N HIS A 380 23.85 -25.16 2.36
CA HIS A 380 24.82 -24.19 1.85
C HIS A 380 25.14 -23.18 2.96
N GLY A 381 26.44 -22.90 3.18
CA GLY A 381 26.95 -22.02 4.24
C GLY A 381 26.33 -20.62 4.29
N PRO A 382 26.80 -19.75 5.22
CA PRO A 382 26.00 -18.79 5.99
C PRO A 382 25.18 -17.81 5.13
N GLY A 383 24.06 -18.28 4.60
CA GLY A 383 22.99 -17.49 4.01
C GLY A 383 21.92 -17.33 5.08
N ASN A 384 22.08 -16.29 5.90
CA ASN A 384 21.30 -16.01 7.11
C ASN A 384 19.81 -15.73 6.80
N TYR A 385 18.94 -16.74 6.88
CA TYR A 385 17.54 -16.55 7.31
C TYR A 385 17.36 -16.83 8.82
N THR A 386 18.32 -17.54 9.42
CA THR A 386 18.36 -17.87 10.84
C THR A 386 19.61 -17.28 11.47
N SER A 387 19.72 -15.95 11.53
CA SER A 387 20.74 -15.38 12.41
C SER A 387 20.30 -15.65 13.86
N ALA A 388 21.12 -16.39 14.60
CA ALA A 388 20.92 -16.70 16.02
C ALA A 388 20.33 -15.57 16.89
N PRO A 389 20.72 -14.28 16.74
CA PRO A 389 20.09 -13.20 17.51
C PRO A 389 18.57 -13.04 17.29
N HIS A 390 18.09 -13.11 16.05
CA HIS A 390 16.65 -13.01 15.77
C HIS A 390 15.84 -14.19 16.30
N CYS A 391 16.44 -15.38 16.35
CA CYS A 391 15.80 -16.55 16.95
C CYS A 391 15.64 -16.41 18.46
N LEU A 392 16.64 -15.85 19.16
CA LEU A 392 16.56 -15.63 20.61
C LEU A 392 15.52 -14.56 20.97
N GLU A 393 15.46 -13.46 20.23
CA GLU A 393 14.42 -12.43 20.39
C GLU A 393 13.01 -13.01 20.17
N ALA A 394 12.82 -13.80 19.11
CA ALA A 394 11.56 -14.46 18.85
C ALA A 394 11.17 -15.46 19.94
N LEU A 395 12.15 -16.22 20.48
CA LEU A 395 11.91 -17.15 21.59
C LEU A 395 11.57 -16.42 22.89
N GLN A 396 12.18 -15.26 23.16
CA GLN A 396 11.85 -14.43 24.31
C GLN A 396 10.41 -13.92 24.23
N GLU A 397 9.99 -13.39 23.08
CA GLU A 397 8.61 -12.96 22.88
C GLU A 397 7.62 -14.12 22.95
N LEU A 398 7.99 -15.29 22.42
CA LEU A 398 7.17 -16.50 22.57
C LEU A 398 7.04 -16.91 24.04
N TYR A 399 8.13 -16.84 24.82
CA TYR A 399 8.08 -17.12 26.26
C TYR A 399 7.16 -16.14 26.99
N ASN A 400 7.16 -14.86 26.64
CA ASN A 400 6.24 -13.87 27.22
C ASN A 400 4.77 -14.29 27.02
N HIS A 401 4.43 -14.87 25.87
CA HIS A 401 3.11 -15.46 25.62
C HIS A 401 2.86 -16.73 26.44
N ILE A 402 3.84 -17.62 26.54
CA ILE A 402 3.73 -18.84 27.36
C ILE A 402 3.49 -18.48 28.82
N HIS A 403 4.29 -17.57 29.38
CA HIS A 403 4.19 -17.14 30.77
C HIS A 403 2.80 -16.57 31.09
N ARG A 404 2.17 -15.82 30.16
CA ARG A 404 0.81 -15.30 30.34
C ARG A 404 -0.25 -16.39 30.49
N TYR A 405 -0.06 -17.54 29.84
CA TYR A 405 -1.02 -18.66 29.84
C TYR A 405 -0.43 -19.91 30.51
N TYR A 406 0.52 -19.72 31.42
CA TYR A 406 1.37 -20.79 31.93
C TYR A 406 0.59 -21.97 32.49
N ASP A 407 -0.34 -21.72 33.42
CA ASP A 407 -1.14 -22.77 34.07
C ASP A 407 -2.01 -23.54 33.06
N GLN A 408 -2.55 -22.86 32.05
CA GLN A 408 -3.37 -23.48 31.00
C GLN A 408 -2.54 -24.39 30.10
N ILE A 409 -1.33 -23.96 29.76
CA ILE A 409 -0.39 -24.74 28.95
C ILE A 409 0.11 -25.97 29.73
N ILE A 410 0.46 -25.80 31.01
CA ILE A 410 0.88 -26.92 31.87
C ILE A 410 -0.27 -27.93 32.01
N GLY A 411 -1.49 -27.48 32.31
CA GLY A 411 -2.66 -28.35 32.38
C GLY A 411 -2.88 -29.13 31.07
N ALA A 412 -2.80 -28.47 29.92
CA ALA A 412 -2.92 -29.15 28.62
C ALA A 412 -1.81 -30.18 28.35
N LEU A 413 -0.57 -29.90 28.78
CA LEU A 413 0.57 -30.83 28.64
C LEU A 413 0.46 -32.03 29.59
N GLU A 414 -0.16 -31.84 30.76
CA GLU A 414 -0.46 -32.91 31.72
C GLU A 414 -1.66 -33.74 31.29
N GLU A 415 -2.62 -33.20 30.55
CA GLU A 415 -3.76 -33.96 30.01
C GLU A 415 -3.41 -34.79 28.76
N ASP A 416 -2.42 -34.36 27.96
CA ASP A 416 -2.00 -35.07 26.76
C ASP A 416 -1.15 -36.32 27.05
N PRO A 417 -1.56 -37.54 26.62
CA PRO A 417 -0.80 -38.78 26.86
C PRO A 417 0.62 -38.78 26.29
N VAL A 418 0.86 -38.10 25.16
CA VAL A 418 2.20 -37.97 24.57
C VAL A 418 3.05 -37.01 25.42
N GLY A 419 2.46 -35.88 25.84
CA GLY A 419 3.05 -34.91 26.76
C GLY A 419 3.49 -35.51 28.09
N GLN A 420 2.64 -36.33 28.73
CA GLN A 420 2.99 -37.07 29.94
C GLN A 420 4.16 -38.01 29.72
N LYS A 421 4.12 -38.82 28.65
CA LYS A 421 5.17 -39.80 28.33
C LYS A 421 6.53 -39.12 28.08
N MET A 422 6.53 -37.94 27.47
CA MET A 422 7.75 -37.16 27.19
C MET A 422 8.13 -36.17 28.31
N GLN A 423 7.35 -36.11 29.40
CA GLN A 423 7.51 -35.20 30.52
C GLN A 423 7.60 -33.71 30.09
N LEU A 424 6.78 -33.30 29.12
CA LEU A 424 6.86 -31.96 28.52
C LEU A 424 6.53 -30.84 29.53
N ALA A 425 5.57 -31.06 30.43
CA ALA A 425 5.23 -30.09 31.49
C ALA A 425 6.42 -29.81 32.42
N CYS A 426 7.14 -30.86 32.84
CA CYS A 426 8.35 -30.72 33.67
C CYS A 426 9.46 -29.98 32.92
N ARG A 427 9.66 -30.26 31.62
CA ARG A 427 10.64 -29.53 30.80
C ARG A 427 10.30 -28.05 30.69
N LEU A 428 9.02 -27.71 30.55
CA LEU A 428 8.60 -26.31 30.49
C LEU A 428 8.80 -25.59 31.83
N GLN A 429 8.53 -26.27 32.96
CA GLN A 429 8.83 -25.77 34.31
C GLN A 429 10.33 -25.48 34.48
N GLN A 430 11.20 -26.37 33.99
CA GLN A 430 12.65 -26.15 34.00
C GLN A 430 13.05 -24.93 33.17
N VAL A 431 12.47 -24.76 31.97
CA VAL A 431 12.71 -23.57 31.13
C VAL A 431 12.25 -22.31 31.86
N ALA A 432 11.08 -22.31 32.49
CA ALA A 432 10.57 -21.17 33.24
C ALA A 432 11.48 -20.80 34.43
N ALA A 433 11.95 -21.79 35.20
CA ALA A 433 12.88 -21.56 36.30
C ALA A 433 14.21 -20.93 35.82
N LEU A 434 14.75 -21.43 34.70
CA LEU A 434 15.97 -20.91 34.09
C LEU A 434 15.81 -19.48 33.56
N VAL A 435 14.67 -19.16 32.93
CA VAL A 435 14.41 -17.84 32.34
C VAL A 435 14.08 -16.80 33.42
N GLU A 436 13.37 -17.18 34.48
CA GLU A 436 12.96 -16.27 35.56
C GLU A 436 14.05 -16.04 36.62
N ASN A 437 15.23 -16.64 36.47
CA ASN A 437 16.28 -16.67 37.50
C ASN A 437 15.74 -17.06 38.90
N LYS A 438 14.67 -17.85 38.94
CA LYS A 438 14.22 -18.48 40.17
C LYS A 438 15.12 -19.69 40.35
N VAL A 439 16.20 -19.49 41.12
CA VAL A 439 16.90 -20.59 41.76
C VAL A 439 15.83 -21.36 42.52
N THR A 440 15.38 -22.47 41.95
CA THR A 440 14.69 -23.48 42.72
C THR A 440 15.75 -24.00 43.68
N ASP A 441 15.72 -23.50 44.92
CA ASP A 441 16.35 -24.14 46.06
C ASP A 441 15.72 -25.53 46.17
N LEU A 442 16.35 -26.48 45.48
CA LEU A 442 16.13 -27.92 45.59
C LEU A 442 16.91 -28.44 46.80
#